data_AF-A0A2X0MPY1-F1
#
_entry.id   AF-A0A2X0MPY1-F1
#
_cell.length_a   1.000
_cell.length_b   1.000
_cell.length_c   1.000
_cell.angle_alpha   90.00
_cell.angle_beta   90.00
_cell.angle_gamma   90.00
#
_symmetry.space_group_name_H-M   'P 1'
#
loop_
_entity.id
_entity.type
_entity.pdbx_description
1 polymer ?
#
loop_
_entity_poly.entity_id
_entity_poly.type
_entity_poly.pdbx_seq_one_letter_code
_entity_poly.pdbx_strand_id
1 'polypeptide(L)'
;MALNSRFRAIPLLSALVALVSLSPLSVNAAPRLTAALSDSEPKGYQGLGFYDVKDGGGRWLTYAAHNGSLGEPINIVVSGNSDSYILTESGFQDWCLSIQYAIQPDDITLGGKQRADLGDGNGPHNQTDLLRYDYFDSNFSTWTEIVEGGPHFRYWQQNGPKANSSAWFLAASVEKSLDEGHNIVHNGYDRGRDEFVGNATSHNGTVSPASQIRFFATSQNLTFLPPHKKHGINHSIRTDGNVSIVTVNVFRGE
;
A
#
# COMPACT_ATOMS: atom_id res chain seq x y z
N MET A 1 -51.26 -41.61 -30.37
CA MET A 1 -51.94 -40.46 -30.99
C MET A 1 -50.83 -39.58 -31.55
N ALA A 2 -50.37 -39.69 -32.81
CA ALA A 2 -51.08 -39.47 -34.09
C ALA A 2 -51.87 -38.15 -34.06
N LEU A 3 -51.79 -37.20 -34.98
CA LEU A 3 -51.03 -36.99 -36.22
C LEU A 3 -51.37 -35.52 -36.65
N ASN A 4 -50.73 -35.03 -37.72
CA ASN A 4 -51.23 -34.02 -38.68
C ASN A 4 -50.82 -32.54 -38.48
N SER A 5 -49.90 -32.00 -39.29
CA SER A 5 -50.01 -31.64 -40.75
C SER A 5 -50.84 -30.38 -40.97
N ARG A 6 -50.63 -29.51 -41.97
CA ARG A 6 -49.62 -29.19 -42.98
C ARG A 6 -50.12 -27.87 -43.59
N PHE A 7 -49.22 -27.05 -44.14
CA PHE A 7 -49.34 -26.23 -45.39
C PHE A 7 -50.76 -25.89 -45.91
N ARG A 8 -51.10 -24.67 -46.34
CA ARG A 8 -50.51 -23.93 -47.49
C ARG A 8 -51.30 -22.64 -47.78
N ALA A 9 -50.59 -21.69 -48.41
CA ALA A 9 -51.02 -20.78 -49.48
C ALA A 9 -51.81 -19.48 -49.20
N ILE A 10 -51.15 -18.39 -49.63
CA ILE A 10 -51.55 -16.99 -49.90
C ILE A 10 -52.41 -16.94 -51.20
N PRO A 11 -53.41 -16.04 -51.39
CA PRO A 11 -53.16 -14.76 -52.09
C PRO A 11 -54.05 -13.52 -51.78
N LEU A 12 -53.46 -12.32 -52.04
CA LEU A 12 -53.99 -11.08 -52.69
C LEU A 12 -55.24 -10.40 -52.06
N LEU A 13 -55.46 -9.08 -52.04
CA LEU A 13 -54.83 -7.84 -52.50
C LEU A 13 -55.76 -6.71 -51.97
N SER A 14 -55.24 -5.57 -51.51
CA SER A 14 -55.78 -4.25 -51.87
C SER A 14 -54.93 -3.13 -51.28
N ALA A 15 -54.44 -2.30 -52.18
CA ALA A 15 -53.68 -1.10 -51.94
C ALA A 15 -54.58 0.01 -51.37
N LEU A 16 -54.02 0.86 -50.51
CA LEU A 16 -54.35 2.27 -50.54
C LEU A 16 -53.08 3.09 -50.32
N VAL A 17 -52.79 3.88 -51.34
CA VAL A 17 -51.75 4.89 -51.42
C VAL A 17 -52.20 6.10 -50.59
N ALA A 18 -51.30 6.61 -49.74
CA ALA A 18 -51.32 8.01 -49.35
C ALA A 18 -49.88 8.50 -49.23
N LEU A 19 -49.45 9.23 -50.26
CA LEU A 19 -48.24 10.04 -50.31
C LEU A 19 -48.36 11.21 -49.33
N VAL A 20 -47.35 11.39 -48.46
CA VAL A 20 -46.98 12.73 -47.96
C VAL A 20 -45.46 12.87 -47.98
N SER A 21 -45.04 13.53 -49.06
CA SER A 21 -43.90 14.41 -49.32
C SER A 21 -42.85 14.80 -48.26
N LEU A 22 -41.59 14.80 -48.74
CA LEU A 22 -40.48 15.79 -48.60
C LEU A 22 -39.78 15.88 -47.22
N SER A 23 -38.44 15.75 -47.08
CA SER A 23 -37.30 16.28 -47.85
C SER A 23 -36.00 15.50 -47.51
N PRO A 24 -34.89 15.63 -48.29
CA PRO A 24 -33.64 14.93 -48.00
C PRO A 24 -32.77 15.76 -47.03
N LEU A 25 -32.24 15.13 -45.99
CA LEU A 25 -31.11 15.69 -45.24
C LEU A 25 -29.88 14.80 -45.43
N SER A 26 -28.95 15.38 -46.17
CA SER A 26 -27.59 14.91 -46.42
C SER A 26 -26.88 14.64 -45.10
N VAL A 27 -26.44 13.40 -44.88
CA VAL A 27 -25.53 13.08 -43.78
C VAL A 27 -24.11 13.40 -44.25
N ASN A 28 -23.72 14.67 -44.17
CA ASN A 28 -22.30 15.02 -44.15
C ASN A 28 -21.76 14.65 -42.77
N ALA A 29 -21.07 13.51 -42.68
CA ALA A 29 -20.28 13.16 -41.53
C ALA A 29 -19.09 14.13 -41.44
N ALA A 30 -19.24 15.17 -40.61
CA ALA A 30 -18.09 15.94 -40.13
C ALA A 30 -17.27 15.03 -39.20
N PRO A 31 -15.93 15.03 -39.27
CA PRO A 31 -15.11 14.33 -38.30
C PRO A 31 -15.37 14.97 -36.94
N ARG A 32 -15.94 14.19 -36.03
CA ARG A 32 -16.07 14.55 -34.62
C ARG A 32 -14.64 14.69 -34.11
N LEU A 33 -14.24 15.90 -33.76
CA LEU A 33 -13.07 16.15 -32.91
C LEU A 33 -13.32 15.37 -31.61
N THR A 34 -12.82 14.13 -31.57
CA THR A 34 -12.54 13.44 -30.33
C THR A 34 -11.46 14.28 -29.67
N ALA A 35 -11.89 15.15 -28.74
CA ALA A 35 -11.00 15.64 -27.71
C ALA A 35 -10.24 14.43 -27.20
N ALA A 36 -8.92 14.42 -27.42
CA ALA A 36 -8.06 13.41 -26.85
C ALA A 36 -8.38 13.38 -25.36
N LEU A 37 -8.95 12.26 -24.89
CA LEU A 37 -8.93 11.91 -23.49
C LEU A 37 -7.45 11.93 -23.14
N SER A 38 -7.04 12.91 -22.33
CA SER A 38 -5.70 12.86 -21.76
C SER A 38 -5.65 11.57 -20.96
N ASP A 39 -4.85 10.61 -21.42
CA ASP A 39 -4.32 9.53 -20.58
C ASP A 39 -3.45 10.19 -19.52
N SER A 40 -4.07 10.86 -18.56
CA SER A 40 -3.46 10.99 -17.25
C SER A 40 -3.68 9.63 -16.62
N GLU A 41 -2.63 8.82 -16.61
CA GLU A 41 -2.54 7.72 -15.65
C GLU A 41 -3.09 8.19 -14.30
N PRO A 42 -3.77 7.34 -13.54
CA PRO A 42 -4.20 7.69 -12.21
C PRO A 42 -2.97 8.13 -11.41
N LYS A 43 -2.78 9.45 -11.29
CA LYS A 43 -1.77 10.02 -10.41
C LYS A 43 -2.20 9.58 -9.02
N GLY A 44 -1.37 8.79 -8.33
CA GLY A 44 -1.61 8.37 -6.95
C GLY A 44 -2.06 9.57 -6.09
N TYR A 45 -2.69 9.31 -4.94
CA TYR A 45 -3.23 10.29 -4.01
C TYR A 45 -2.33 11.53 -3.94
N GLN A 46 -2.82 12.66 -4.49
CA GLN A 46 -2.13 13.96 -4.53
C GLN A 46 -0.68 13.93 -5.10
N GLY A 47 -0.37 12.98 -5.97
CA GLY A 47 0.98 12.78 -6.53
C GLY A 47 1.98 12.20 -5.52
N LEU A 48 1.54 11.70 -4.37
CA LEU A 48 2.41 11.16 -3.32
C LEU A 48 2.96 9.75 -3.62
N GLY A 49 2.62 9.17 -4.77
CA GLY A 49 3.10 7.85 -5.19
C GLY A 49 2.43 6.67 -4.48
N PHE A 50 1.22 6.83 -3.95
CA PHE A 50 0.39 5.73 -3.45
C PHE A 50 -1.10 6.09 -3.59
N TYR A 51 -2.02 5.13 -3.49
CA TYR A 51 -3.47 5.36 -3.44
C TYR A 51 -3.98 5.29 -1.99
N ASP A 52 -4.91 6.17 -1.58
CA ASP A 52 -5.46 6.09 -0.22
C ASP A 52 -6.22 4.77 -0.06
N VAL A 53 -5.85 4.02 0.98
CA VAL A 53 -6.43 2.71 1.29
C VAL A 53 -7.95 2.78 1.45
N LYS A 54 -8.49 3.92 1.90
CA LYS A 54 -9.94 4.10 2.11
C LYS A 54 -10.73 4.10 0.80
N ASP A 55 -10.13 4.55 -0.30
CA ASP A 55 -10.82 4.67 -1.59
C ASP A 55 -11.22 3.30 -2.14
N GLY A 56 -10.45 2.25 -1.80
CA GLY A 56 -10.75 0.86 -2.16
C GLY A 56 -11.39 0.02 -1.05
N GLY A 57 -11.81 0.64 0.06
CA GLY A 57 -12.42 -0.05 1.20
C GLY A 57 -11.45 -0.64 2.24
N GLY A 58 -10.16 -0.36 2.09
CA GLY A 58 -9.13 -0.68 3.07
C GLY A 58 -9.12 0.29 4.27
N ARG A 59 -8.11 0.15 5.14
CA ARG A 59 -7.97 1.00 6.33
C ARG A 59 -6.51 1.19 6.73
N TRP A 60 -6.20 2.35 7.34
CA TRP A 60 -4.86 2.68 7.86
C TRP A 60 -4.47 1.91 9.13
N LEU A 61 -5.14 0.79 9.39
CA LEU A 61 -4.91 -0.08 10.55
C LEU A 61 -4.76 -1.52 10.08
N THR A 62 -3.78 -2.24 10.60
CA THR A 62 -3.65 -3.69 10.40
C THR A 62 -4.81 -4.43 11.05
N TYR A 63 -4.90 -5.75 10.85
CA TYR A 63 -5.78 -6.65 11.59
C TYR A 63 -4.92 -7.42 12.60
N ALA A 64 -4.74 -6.84 13.80
CA ALA A 64 -3.81 -7.34 14.83
C ALA A 64 -4.49 -8.29 15.82
N ALA A 65 -5.75 -8.02 16.22
CA ALA A 65 -6.50 -8.93 17.08
C ALA A 65 -7.10 -10.10 16.28
N HIS A 66 -7.22 -11.27 16.89
CA HIS A 66 -7.80 -12.48 16.26
C HIS A 66 -9.24 -12.25 15.74
N ASN A 67 -10.01 -11.37 16.38
CA ASN A 67 -11.36 -10.97 15.96
C ASN A 67 -11.38 -9.78 14.97
N GLY A 68 -10.21 -9.25 14.58
CA GLY A 68 -10.05 -8.11 13.66
C GLY A 68 -10.44 -6.74 14.24
N SER A 69 -10.82 -6.65 15.53
CA SER A 69 -11.36 -5.42 16.13
C SER A 69 -10.29 -4.38 16.48
N LEU A 70 -9.03 -4.81 16.59
CA LEU A 70 -7.88 -3.94 16.84
C LEU A 70 -6.88 -4.06 15.70
N GLY A 71 -6.16 -2.97 15.45
CA GLY A 71 -5.11 -2.89 14.47
C GLY A 71 -3.94 -2.05 14.94
N GLU A 72 -2.78 -2.31 14.35
CA GLU A 72 -1.62 -1.46 14.47
C GLU A 72 -1.69 -0.34 13.42
N PRO A 73 -1.29 0.88 13.75
CA PRO A 73 -1.16 1.97 12.80
C PRO A 73 -0.26 1.60 11.62
N ILE A 74 -0.78 1.72 10.41
CA ILE A 74 0.06 1.82 9.21
C ILE A 74 0.50 3.29 9.14
N ASN A 75 1.68 3.56 9.70
CA ASN A 75 2.16 4.90 10.04
C ASN A 75 3.32 5.39 9.16
N ILE A 76 3.75 4.59 8.19
CA ILE A 76 4.74 4.99 7.18
C ILE A 76 4.28 4.47 5.80
N VAL A 77 4.50 5.26 4.76
CA VAL A 77 4.43 4.83 3.37
C VAL A 77 5.76 5.15 2.68
N VAL A 78 6.41 4.13 2.11
CA VAL A 78 7.50 4.32 1.16
C VAL A 78 6.88 4.49 -0.22
N SER A 79 6.94 5.73 -0.71
CA SER A 79 6.27 6.18 -1.92
C SER A 79 6.68 5.37 -3.15
N GLY A 80 5.71 5.08 -4.01
CA GLY A 80 5.92 4.58 -5.37
C GLY A 80 6.68 5.55 -6.29
N ASN A 81 6.90 6.79 -5.85
CA ASN A 81 7.81 7.73 -6.52
C ASN A 81 9.30 7.48 -6.19
N SER A 82 9.61 6.50 -5.33
CA SER A 82 10.98 6.08 -5.05
C SER A 82 11.63 5.43 -6.27
N ASP A 83 12.97 5.30 -6.26
CA ASP A 83 13.70 4.58 -7.30
C ASP A 83 13.11 3.17 -7.48
N SER A 84 13.00 2.69 -8.72
CA SER A 84 12.41 1.40 -9.05
C SER A 84 13.06 0.22 -8.31
N TYR A 85 14.33 0.33 -7.92
CA TYR A 85 14.99 -0.67 -7.08
C TYR A 85 14.31 -0.81 -5.71
N ILE A 86 13.92 0.31 -5.09
CA ILE A 86 13.23 0.36 -3.80
C ILE A 86 11.83 -0.26 -3.88
N LEU A 87 11.22 -0.25 -5.06
CA LEU A 87 9.90 -0.87 -5.29
C LEU A 87 9.97 -2.39 -5.44
N THR A 88 11.17 -2.97 -5.47
CA THR A 88 11.36 -4.43 -5.37
C THR A 88 11.57 -4.83 -3.91
N GLU A 89 11.13 -6.03 -3.53
CA GLU A 89 11.32 -6.51 -2.15
C GLU A 89 12.81 -6.56 -1.78
N SER A 90 13.66 -7.03 -2.69
CA SER A 90 15.12 -7.08 -2.48
C SER A 90 15.73 -5.69 -2.28
N GLY A 91 15.34 -4.70 -3.07
CA GLY A 91 15.89 -3.35 -2.95
C GLY A 91 15.32 -2.58 -1.76
N PHE A 92 14.06 -2.84 -1.40
CA PHE A 92 13.49 -2.35 -0.14
C PHE A 92 14.26 -2.89 1.07
N GLN A 93 14.48 -4.21 1.15
CA GLN A 93 15.22 -4.83 2.24
C GLN A 93 16.69 -4.38 2.28
N ASP A 94 17.35 -4.24 1.12
CA ASP A 94 18.71 -3.73 1.04
C ASP A 94 18.83 -2.28 1.53
N TRP A 95 17.84 -1.43 1.21
CA TRP A 95 17.75 -0.09 1.80
C TRP A 95 17.43 -0.14 3.30
N CYS A 96 16.57 -1.06 3.77
CA CYS A 96 16.31 -1.21 5.19
C CYS A 96 17.58 -1.57 5.98
N LEU A 97 18.48 -2.40 5.44
CA LEU A 97 19.78 -2.66 6.06
C LEU A 97 20.62 -1.38 6.20
N SER A 98 20.53 -0.44 5.25
CA SER A 98 21.26 0.83 5.34
C SER A 98 20.75 1.74 6.46
N ILE A 99 19.51 1.54 6.91
CA ILE A 99 18.86 2.29 8.01
C ILE A 99 18.73 1.46 9.30
N GLN A 100 19.51 0.38 9.41
CA GLN A 100 19.64 -0.51 10.57
C GLN A 100 18.39 -1.35 10.85
N TYR A 101 17.75 -1.87 9.81
CA TYR A 101 16.66 -2.82 9.94
C TYR A 101 16.93 -4.07 9.10
N ALA A 102 16.89 -5.23 9.74
CA ALA A 102 17.15 -6.53 9.12
C ALA A 102 15.95 -7.47 9.31
N ILE A 103 15.83 -8.46 8.43
CA ILE A 103 14.83 -9.53 8.56
C ILE A 103 15.13 -10.31 9.84
N GLN A 104 14.07 -10.62 10.59
CA GLN A 104 14.18 -11.48 11.75
C GLN A 104 14.53 -12.93 11.35
N PRO A 105 15.57 -13.54 11.95
CA PRO A 105 15.80 -14.99 11.87
C PRO A 105 14.63 -15.78 12.48
N ASP A 106 14.21 -16.84 11.78
CA ASP A 106 13.29 -17.89 12.26
C ASP A 106 11.79 -17.54 12.46
N ASP A 107 11.25 -16.50 11.82
CA ASP A 107 9.80 -16.13 11.85
C ASP A 107 9.20 -16.17 13.28
N ILE A 108 10.00 -15.79 14.29
CA ILE A 108 9.54 -15.73 15.69
C ILE A 108 8.69 -14.47 15.87
N THR A 109 7.50 -14.50 15.29
CA THR A 109 6.47 -13.49 15.48
C THR A 109 5.65 -13.86 16.71
N LEU A 110 5.97 -13.26 17.87
CA LEU A 110 5.16 -13.35 19.09
C LEU A 110 3.81 -12.62 18.84
N GLY A 111 2.89 -13.26 18.12
CA GLY A 111 1.64 -12.67 17.63
C GLY A 111 1.21 -13.14 16.23
N GLY A 112 2.07 -13.86 15.52
CA GLY A 112 1.82 -14.34 14.16
C GLY A 112 1.86 -13.24 13.09
N LYS A 113 1.58 -13.63 11.84
CA LYS A 113 1.48 -12.69 10.72
C LYS A 113 0.21 -11.85 10.83
N GLN A 114 0.36 -10.53 10.78
CA GLN A 114 -0.77 -9.61 10.71
C GLN A 114 -1.23 -9.43 9.27
N ARG A 115 -2.51 -9.09 9.10
CA ARG A 115 -3.08 -8.73 7.80
C ARG A 115 -3.24 -7.23 7.64
N ALA A 116 -3.26 -6.73 6.42
CA ALA A 116 -3.68 -5.37 6.08
C ALA A 116 -4.50 -5.39 4.78
N ASP A 117 -5.37 -4.39 4.63
CA ASP A 117 -6.12 -4.13 3.38
C ASP A 117 -5.76 -2.73 2.90
N LEU A 118 -5.02 -2.68 1.79
CA LEU A 118 -4.48 -1.45 1.22
C LEU A 118 -5.41 -0.78 0.21
N GLY A 119 -6.66 -1.25 0.08
CA GLY A 119 -7.62 -0.70 -0.87
C GLY A 119 -7.25 -0.92 -2.34
N ASP A 120 -6.33 -1.84 -2.62
CA ASP A 120 -5.81 -2.09 -3.97
C ASP A 120 -6.55 -3.20 -4.72
N GLY A 121 -7.57 -3.78 -4.09
CA GLY A 121 -8.35 -4.87 -4.66
C GLY A 121 -7.86 -6.27 -4.33
N ASN A 122 -6.75 -6.42 -3.58
CA ASN A 122 -6.34 -7.71 -3.02
C ASN A 122 -7.16 -8.11 -1.78
N GLY A 123 -7.79 -7.13 -1.12
CA GLY A 123 -8.43 -7.31 0.18
C GLY A 123 -7.42 -7.59 1.30
N PRO A 124 -7.89 -8.02 2.49
CA PRO A 124 -7.01 -8.27 3.63
C PRO A 124 -6.06 -9.44 3.38
N HIS A 125 -4.75 -9.18 3.37
CA HIS A 125 -3.70 -10.19 3.16
C HIS A 125 -2.56 -10.06 4.15
N ASN A 126 -1.81 -11.15 4.34
CA ASN A 126 -0.72 -11.22 5.32
C ASN A 126 0.42 -10.26 4.94
N GLN A 127 1.14 -9.78 5.96
CA GLN A 127 2.40 -9.05 5.79
C GLN A 127 3.39 -9.84 4.93
N THR A 128 4.25 -9.11 4.23
CA THR A 128 5.39 -9.68 3.51
C THR A 128 6.38 -10.28 4.50
N ASP A 129 6.91 -9.45 5.41
CA ASP A 129 7.82 -9.88 6.47
C ASP A 129 7.78 -8.93 7.69
N LEU A 130 8.62 -9.19 8.69
CA LEU A 130 8.85 -8.37 9.88
C LEU A 130 10.34 -8.02 9.95
N LEU A 131 10.66 -6.72 9.92
CA LEU A 131 12.02 -6.24 10.10
C LEU A 131 12.19 -5.65 11.49
N ARG A 132 13.36 -5.91 12.06
CA ARG A 132 13.77 -5.57 13.42
C ARG A 132 15.04 -4.75 13.38
N TYR A 133 15.20 -3.86 14.36
CA TYR A 133 16.37 -3.00 14.44
C TYR A 133 17.62 -3.83 14.67
N ASP A 134 18.62 -3.63 13.82
CA ASP A 134 19.75 -4.53 13.71
C ASP A 134 20.96 -4.11 14.55
N TYR A 135 20.89 -3.01 15.32
CA TYR A 135 21.97 -2.50 16.17
C TYR A 135 23.37 -2.52 15.51
N PHE A 136 23.46 -2.31 14.19
CA PHE A 136 24.70 -2.37 13.41
C PHE A 136 25.36 -3.77 13.31
N ASP A 137 24.65 -4.85 13.66
CA ASP A 137 25.07 -6.26 13.51
C ASP A 137 23.90 -7.16 13.07
N SER A 138 23.78 -7.39 11.76
CA SER A 138 22.71 -8.20 11.17
C SER A 138 22.69 -9.68 11.59
N ASN A 139 23.76 -10.21 12.20
CA ASN A 139 23.88 -11.65 12.49
C ASN A 139 23.54 -12.00 13.94
N PHE A 140 23.69 -11.07 14.89
CA PHE A 140 23.48 -11.33 16.32
C PHE A 140 22.40 -10.47 16.98
N SER A 141 21.98 -9.36 16.37
CA SER A 141 21.22 -8.31 17.09
C SER A 141 19.70 -8.45 17.08
N THR A 142 19.10 -9.11 16.10
CA THR A 142 17.64 -9.31 16.11
C THR A 142 17.22 -10.18 17.30
N TRP A 143 18.11 -11.07 17.75
CA TRP A 143 17.96 -11.81 19.01
C TRP A 143 18.09 -10.89 20.23
N THR A 144 18.98 -9.89 20.18
CA THR A 144 19.08 -8.84 21.19
C THR A 144 17.82 -7.99 21.25
N GLU A 145 17.21 -7.60 20.14
CA GLU A 145 15.91 -6.89 20.16
C GLU A 145 14.78 -7.77 20.73
N ILE A 146 14.78 -9.07 20.42
CA ILE A 146 13.84 -9.99 21.05
C ILE A 146 14.03 -9.96 22.58
N VAL A 147 15.26 -9.92 23.07
CA VAL A 147 15.51 -9.93 24.52
C VAL A 147 15.30 -8.55 25.17
N GLU A 148 15.69 -7.47 24.51
CA GLU A 148 15.81 -6.10 25.06
C GLU A 148 14.67 -5.16 24.63
N GLY A 149 13.90 -5.52 23.60
CA GLY A 149 12.91 -4.66 22.97
C GLY A 149 13.55 -3.63 22.05
N GLY A 150 12.77 -3.09 21.12
CA GLY A 150 13.26 -2.11 20.16
C GLY A 150 12.27 -1.77 19.06
N PRO A 151 12.70 -0.93 18.09
CA PRO A 151 11.89 -0.57 16.96
C PRO A 151 11.83 -1.73 15.95
N HIS A 152 10.63 -2.04 15.48
CA HIS A 152 10.40 -3.00 14.41
C HIS A 152 9.28 -2.50 13.49
N PHE A 153 9.13 -3.13 12.31
CA PHE A 153 7.98 -2.87 11.47
C PHE A 153 7.55 -4.09 10.64
N ARG A 154 6.24 -4.14 10.38
CA ARG A 154 5.62 -5.04 9.39
C ARG A 154 5.35 -4.26 8.12
N TYR A 155 5.38 -4.91 6.97
CA TYR A 155 5.15 -4.22 5.70
C TYR A 155 4.34 -5.03 4.68
N TRP A 156 3.69 -4.29 3.80
CA TRP A 156 2.84 -4.78 2.70
C TRP A 156 3.09 -3.93 1.46
N GLN A 157 2.92 -4.51 0.27
CA GLN A 157 3.03 -3.76 -0.98
C GLN A 157 1.65 -3.46 -1.57
N GLN A 158 1.44 -2.23 -2.02
CA GLN A 158 0.24 -1.85 -2.76
C GLN A 158 0.39 -2.23 -4.24
N ASN A 159 0.05 -3.49 -4.55
CA ASN A 159 0.27 -4.12 -5.86
C ASN A 159 -1.01 -4.74 -6.47
N GLY A 160 -2.18 -4.45 -5.89
CA GLY A 160 -3.44 -5.02 -6.32
C GLY A 160 -3.99 -4.48 -7.65
N PRO A 161 -4.96 -5.19 -8.25
CA PRO A 161 -5.46 -4.92 -9.60
C PRO A 161 -6.27 -3.62 -9.74
N LYS A 162 -6.68 -2.98 -8.64
CA LYS A 162 -7.48 -1.73 -8.65
C LYS A 162 -6.66 -0.49 -8.36
N ALA A 163 -5.52 -0.63 -7.68
CA ALA A 163 -4.63 0.46 -7.33
C ALA A 163 -3.22 -0.10 -7.10
N ASN A 164 -2.45 -0.24 -8.17
CA ASN A 164 -1.05 -0.66 -8.09
C ASN A 164 -0.15 0.58 -8.15
N SER A 165 0.49 0.92 -7.04
CA SER A 165 1.52 1.96 -6.96
C SER A 165 2.90 1.40 -6.70
N SER A 166 2.99 0.10 -6.35
CA SER A 166 4.19 -0.58 -5.85
C SER A 166 4.77 0.03 -4.56
N ALA A 167 4.08 1.00 -3.94
CA ALA A 167 4.46 1.59 -2.67
C ALA A 167 4.44 0.58 -1.52
N TRP A 168 5.31 0.77 -0.54
CA TRP A 168 5.33 -0.04 0.67
C TRP A 168 4.58 0.66 1.80
N PHE A 169 3.68 -0.07 2.45
CA PHE A 169 2.92 0.38 3.61
C PHE A 169 3.46 -0.32 4.84
N LEU A 170 3.87 0.45 5.84
CA LEU A 170 4.58 -0.04 7.01
C LEU A 170 3.80 0.25 8.29
N ALA A 171 3.73 -0.73 9.18
CA ALA A 171 3.29 -0.58 10.56
C ALA A 171 4.50 -0.67 11.47
N ALA A 172 5.05 0.49 11.85
CA ALA A 172 6.23 0.60 12.69
C ALA A 172 5.84 0.84 14.15
N SER A 173 6.58 0.21 15.08
CA SER A 173 6.36 0.39 16.50
C SER A 173 7.63 0.10 17.31
N VAL A 174 7.65 0.51 18.57
CA VAL A 174 8.69 0.15 19.54
C VAL A 174 8.09 -0.76 20.61
N GLU A 175 8.66 -1.96 20.74
CA GLU A 175 8.30 -2.93 21.78
C GLU A 175 9.20 -2.80 23.00
N LYS A 176 8.67 -3.18 24.16
CA LYS A 176 9.45 -3.49 25.35
C LYS A 176 10.17 -4.83 25.18
N SER A 177 11.07 -5.12 26.10
CA SER A 177 11.80 -6.38 26.20
C SER A 177 10.91 -7.61 26.44
N LEU A 178 11.49 -8.79 26.25
CA LEU A 178 10.80 -10.08 26.45
C LEU A 178 10.31 -10.28 27.88
N ASP A 179 11.08 -9.85 28.87
CA ASP A 179 10.71 -9.91 30.30
C ASP A 179 9.54 -8.98 30.65
N GLU A 180 9.29 -7.95 29.84
CA GLU A 180 8.09 -7.10 29.91
C GLU A 180 6.97 -7.56 28.93
N GLY A 181 7.16 -8.71 28.29
CA GLY A 181 6.18 -9.37 27.43
C GLY A 181 5.97 -8.72 26.07
N HIS A 182 6.97 -8.02 25.52
CA HIS A 182 6.88 -7.34 24.22
C HIS A 182 5.68 -6.39 24.08
N ASN A 183 5.24 -5.79 25.19
CA ASN A 183 4.21 -4.75 25.13
C ASN A 183 4.74 -3.53 24.39
N ILE A 184 3.91 -2.87 23.59
CA ILE A 184 4.28 -1.61 22.95
C ILE A 184 4.59 -0.56 24.03
N VAL A 185 5.72 0.14 23.89
CA VAL A 185 6.13 1.20 24.82
C VAL A 185 5.14 2.37 24.78
N HIS A 186 5.18 3.24 25.79
CA HIS A 186 4.42 4.49 25.73
C HIS A 186 4.80 5.30 24.47
N ASN A 187 3.79 5.73 23.71
CA ASN A 187 3.97 6.39 22.41
C ASN A 187 4.69 5.52 21.35
N GLY A 188 4.67 4.20 21.49
CA GLY A 188 5.52 3.30 20.70
C GLY A 188 5.26 3.32 19.20
N TYR A 189 4.04 3.61 18.75
CA TYR A 189 3.74 3.73 17.32
C TYR A 189 4.35 5.00 16.70
N ASP A 190 4.16 6.16 17.34
CA ASP A 190 4.74 7.40 16.84
C ASP A 190 6.27 7.36 16.95
N ARG A 191 6.80 6.78 18.05
CA ARG A 191 8.25 6.56 18.21
C ARG A 191 8.84 5.66 17.14
N GLY A 192 8.20 4.52 16.84
CA GLY A 192 8.69 3.60 15.81
C GLY A 192 8.74 4.26 14.43
N ARG A 193 7.71 5.07 14.10
CA ARG A 193 7.71 5.90 12.90
C ARG A 193 8.86 6.91 12.89
N ASP A 194 9.00 7.67 13.97
CA ASP A 194 9.97 8.76 14.04
C ASP A 194 11.42 8.24 14.04
N GLU A 195 11.68 7.10 14.69
CA GLU A 195 12.98 6.42 14.69
C GLU A 195 13.33 5.88 13.28
N PHE A 196 12.38 5.22 12.59
CA PHE A 196 12.56 4.81 11.18
C PHE A 196 12.88 6.00 10.28
N VAL A 197 12.06 7.06 10.34
CA VAL A 197 12.21 8.23 9.48
C VAL A 197 13.51 8.98 9.79
N GLY A 198 13.86 9.11 11.07
CA GLY A 198 15.11 9.72 11.51
C GLY A 198 16.33 9.01 10.94
N ASN A 199 16.36 7.67 10.97
CA ASN A 199 17.43 6.88 10.37
C ASN A 199 17.46 7.03 8.84
N ALA A 200 16.28 7.04 8.20
CA ALA A 200 16.16 7.14 6.75
C ALA A 200 16.65 8.48 6.18
N THR A 201 16.36 9.60 6.85
CA THR A 201 16.60 10.96 6.32
C THR A 201 17.95 11.56 6.73
N SER A 202 18.98 10.71 6.92
CA SER A 202 20.35 11.18 7.18
C SER A 202 20.84 12.11 6.06
N HIS A 203 21.45 13.25 6.43
CA HIS A 203 21.90 14.28 5.48
C HIS A 203 22.88 13.75 4.42
N ASN A 204 23.77 12.82 4.82
CA ASN A 204 24.78 12.23 3.94
C ASN A 204 24.28 10.96 3.23
N GLY A 205 22.97 10.69 3.31
CA GLY A 205 22.38 9.42 2.94
C GLY A 205 22.80 8.29 3.88
N THR A 206 22.38 7.08 3.54
CA THR A 206 22.74 5.84 4.23
C THR A 206 23.36 4.86 3.25
N VAL A 207 24.18 3.92 3.74
CA VAL A 207 24.89 2.94 2.89
C VAL A 207 24.55 1.54 3.36
N SER A 208 24.07 0.68 2.45
CA SER A 208 23.82 -0.71 2.80
C SER A 208 25.15 -1.42 3.07
N PRO A 209 25.28 -2.12 4.20
CA PRO A 209 26.47 -2.94 4.45
C PRO A 209 26.57 -4.12 3.46
N ALA A 210 25.46 -4.57 2.88
CA ALA A 210 25.43 -5.71 1.96
C ALA A 210 25.80 -5.32 0.53
N SER A 211 25.14 -4.32 -0.05
CA SER A 211 25.33 -3.93 -1.45
C SER A 211 26.32 -2.78 -1.64
N GLN A 212 26.69 -2.08 -0.56
CA GLN A 212 27.48 -0.84 -0.60
C GLN A 212 26.80 0.29 -1.41
N ILE A 213 25.51 0.16 -1.72
CA ILE A 213 24.71 1.19 -2.38
C ILE A 213 24.42 2.32 -1.39
N ARG A 214 24.52 3.56 -1.85
CA ARG A 214 24.11 4.75 -1.09
C ARG A 214 22.68 5.16 -1.44
N PHE A 215 21.89 5.44 -0.43
CA PHE A 215 20.50 5.85 -0.53
C PHE A 215 20.30 7.24 0.06
N PHE A 216 19.38 8.01 -0.52
CA PHE A 216 18.93 9.29 0.01
C PHE A 216 17.41 9.27 0.15
N ALA A 217 16.90 9.63 1.33
CA ALA A 217 15.47 9.71 1.55
C ALA A 217 15.03 11.11 1.95
N THR A 218 13.82 11.47 1.52
CA THR A 218 13.09 12.64 2.02
C THR A 218 11.79 12.16 2.65
N SER A 219 11.24 12.93 3.58
CA SER A 219 9.96 12.59 4.21
C SER A 219 9.07 13.81 4.37
N GLN A 220 7.76 13.56 4.40
CA GLN A 220 6.74 14.53 4.80
C GLN A 220 5.67 13.84 5.64
N ASN A 221 5.15 14.53 6.65
CA ASN A 221 4.09 14.00 7.50
C ASN A 221 2.72 14.51 7.04
N LEU A 222 1.78 13.59 6.90
CA LEU A 222 0.38 13.88 6.56
C LEU A 222 -0.55 13.12 7.49
N THR A 223 -1.71 13.69 7.77
CA THR A 223 -2.66 13.08 8.70
C THR A 223 -3.61 12.13 7.97
N PHE A 224 -3.45 10.83 8.20
CA PHE A 224 -4.37 9.79 7.67
C PHE A 224 -5.05 8.97 8.77
N LEU A 225 -4.45 8.93 9.96
CA LEU A 225 -4.97 8.28 11.15
C LEU A 225 -5.75 9.30 12.00
N PRO A 226 -6.75 8.87 12.77
CA PRO A 226 -7.48 9.77 13.63
C PRO A 226 -6.60 10.22 14.82
N PRO A 227 -6.26 11.52 14.93
CA PRO A 227 -5.34 12.02 15.95
C PRO A 227 -5.95 11.83 17.35
N HIS A 228 -5.08 11.49 18.32
CA HIS A 228 -5.40 11.33 19.74
C HIS A 228 -6.49 10.28 20.06
N LYS A 229 -6.89 9.46 19.08
CA LYS A 229 -7.80 8.34 19.31
C LYS A 229 -7.00 7.12 19.73
N LYS A 230 -7.60 6.33 20.64
CA LYS A 230 -7.12 5.02 21.08
C LYS A 230 -8.06 3.88 20.67
N HIS A 231 -9.29 4.21 20.25
CA HIS A 231 -10.30 3.23 19.90
C HIS A 231 -9.92 2.53 18.59
N GLY A 232 -9.85 1.20 18.62
CA GLY A 232 -9.44 0.39 17.47
C GLY A 232 -7.93 0.25 17.29
N ILE A 233 -7.12 0.98 18.07
CA ILE A 233 -5.66 0.86 18.06
C ILE A 233 -5.25 -0.20 19.09
N ASN A 234 -4.39 -1.11 18.67
CA ASN A 234 -3.86 -2.15 19.54
C ASN A 234 -3.14 -1.54 20.77
N HIS A 235 -3.20 -2.21 21.93
CA HIS A 235 -2.74 -1.69 23.23
C HIS A 235 -3.38 -0.37 23.72
N SER A 236 -4.41 0.16 23.05
CA SER A 236 -5.06 1.45 23.41
C SER A 236 -4.11 2.65 23.47
N ILE A 237 -3.05 2.62 22.66
CA ILE A 237 -2.06 3.70 22.58
C ILE A 237 -2.57 4.78 21.62
N ARG A 238 -2.40 6.05 22.00
CA ARG A 238 -2.75 7.19 21.16
C ARG A 238 -1.63 7.43 20.15
N THR A 239 -2.00 7.87 18.96
CA THR A 239 -1.10 8.40 17.94
C THR A 239 -1.36 9.88 17.72
N ASP A 240 -0.37 10.60 17.20
CA ASP A 240 -0.52 11.97 16.69
C ASP A 240 -1.36 12.05 15.40
N GLY A 241 -1.66 10.90 14.78
CA GLY A 241 -2.48 10.78 13.57
C GLY A 241 -1.69 10.88 12.26
N ASN A 242 -0.38 11.13 12.35
CA ASN A 242 0.48 11.33 11.19
C ASN A 242 0.96 9.99 10.62
N VAL A 243 1.03 9.95 9.30
CA VAL A 243 1.74 8.96 8.51
C VAL A 243 2.87 9.67 7.80
N SER A 244 4.08 9.13 7.90
CA SER A 244 5.24 9.65 7.18
C SER A 244 5.30 9.07 5.78
N ILE A 245 5.31 9.95 4.78
CA ILE A 245 5.50 9.57 3.38
C ILE A 245 6.97 9.75 3.05
N VAL A 246 7.66 8.65 2.78
CA VAL A 246 9.11 8.59 2.53
C VAL A 246 9.36 8.33 1.05
N THR A 247 10.19 9.14 0.41
CA THR A 247 10.63 8.93 -0.98
C THR A 247 12.13 8.68 -1.00
N VAL A 248 12.55 7.56 -1.58
CA VAL A 248 13.93 7.07 -1.54
C VAL A 248 14.55 7.06 -2.94
N ASN A 249 15.76 7.60 -3.06
CA ASN A 249 16.55 7.62 -4.28
C ASN A 249 17.84 6.83 -4.10
N VAL A 250 18.24 6.10 -5.15
CA VAL A 250 19.50 5.36 -5.19
C VAL A 250 20.57 6.22 -5.82
N PHE A 251 21.70 6.42 -5.13
CA PHE A 251 22.87 7.04 -5.72
C PHE A 251 23.66 5.99 -6.48
N ARG A 252 23.56 6.03 -7.81
CA ARG A 252 24.42 5.29 -8.72
C ARG A 252 25.58 6.22 -9.08
N GLY A 253 26.79 5.93 -8.60
CA GLY A 253 27.98 6.65 -9.07
C GLY A 253 28.10 6.46 -10.58
N GLU A 254 28.38 7.54 -11.31
CA GLU A 254 28.74 7.49 -12.74
C GLU A 254 30.07 6.75 -12.95
#